data_AF-A0A2N9ANM3-F1
#
_entry.id   AF-A0A2N9ANM3-F1
#
_cell.length_a   1.000
_cell.length_b   1.000
_cell.length_c   1.000
_cell.angle_alpha   90.00
_cell.angle_beta   90.00
_cell.angle_gamma   90.00
#
_symmetry.space_group_name_H-M   'P 1'
#
loop_
_entity.id
_entity.type
_entity.pdbx_description
1 polymer ?
#
loop_
_entity_poly.entity_id
_entity_poly.type
_entity_poly.pdbx_seq_one_letter_code
_entity_poly.pdbx_strand_id
1 'polypeptide(L)'
;MGDLHFSQGDGEITFCGAIEMAGWVHLKVSLIKDGMAKYGIKNPIFKPSPITPKYDDHLIFEGVSVDEYGKQHYLDVTVAYRQACLNAIEYLKKFGYSGAQAYSILGTAPVQGHISGVVDIPNACATLWIPTGIFDFDINPSEAGPTKFLDGSIQMPLSPDL
;
A
#
# COMPACT_ATOMS: atom_id res chain seq x y z
N MET A 1 -17.77 -1.00 16.86
CA MET A 1 -17.01 -1.05 15.59
C MET A 1 -17.24 0.28 14.89
N GLY A 2 -16.21 0.85 14.29
CA GLY A 2 -16.20 2.10 13.53
C GLY A 2 -15.04 2.03 12.54
N ASP A 3 -14.54 3.19 12.05
CA ASP A 3 -13.34 3.23 11.20
C ASP A 3 -13.53 2.43 9.90
N LEU A 4 -14.61 2.77 9.17
CA LEU A 4 -15.00 2.02 8.00
C LEU A 4 -14.25 2.54 6.79
N HIS A 5 -13.44 1.66 6.22
CA HIS A 5 -12.69 1.94 5.01
C HIS A 5 -13.39 1.31 3.81
N PHE A 6 -13.69 2.12 2.79
CA PHE A 6 -14.21 1.61 1.52
C PHE A 6 -13.12 0.84 0.75
N SER A 7 -11.88 1.34 0.80
CA SER A 7 -10.68 0.70 0.27
C SER A 7 -9.45 1.30 0.97
N GLN A 8 -8.39 0.51 1.11
CA GLN A 8 -7.13 0.89 1.75
C GLN A 8 -5.97 0.15 1.10
N GLY A 9 -4.81 0.81 0.98
CA GLY A 9 -3.54 0.16 0.66
C GLY A 9 -2.79 -0.34 1.89
N ASP A 10 -2.01 -1.41 1.73
CA ASP A 10 -1.23 -1.96 2.85
C ASP A 10 -0.30 -0.94 3.49
N GLY A 11 -0.37 -0.86 4.82
CA GLY A 11 0.41 0.07 5.64
C GLY A 11 -0.24 1.44 5.85
N GLU A 12 -1.35 1.75 5.16
CA GLU A 12 -2.08 3.03 5.31
C GLU A 12 -1.13 4.24 5.30
N ILE A 13 -0.25 4.28 4.30
CA ILE A 13 0.93 5.13 4.34
C ILE A 13 0.62 6.63 4.41
N THR A 14 -0.60 7.03 4.05
CA THR A 14 -1.11 8.41 4.08
C THR A 14 -1.52 8.88 5.47
N PHE A 15 -1.65 7.97 6.44
CA PHE A 15 -2.17 8.16 7.79
C PHE A 15 -3.62 8.67 7.86
N CYS A 16 -3.93 9.80 7.22
CA CYS A 16 -5.29 10.20 6.86
C CYS A 16 -5.75 9.40 5.62
N GLY A 17 -5.54 8.09 5.68
CA GLY A 17 -6.32 7.12 4.92
C GLY A 17 -7.49 6.65 5.79
N ALA A 18 -8.18 5.60 5.39
CA ALA A 18 -8.20 5.05 4.04
C ALA A 18 -9.14 5.89 3.14
N ILE A 19 -9.93 5.26 2.25
CA ILE A 19 -11.18 5.89 1.80
C ILE A 19 -12.17 5.82 2.97
N GLU A 20 -12.10 6.83 3.83
CA GLU A 20 -12.88 6.96 5.04
C GLU A 20 -14.36 7.18 4.75
N MET A 21 -15.24 6.46 5.47
CA MET A 21 -16.67 6.62 5.29
C MET A 21 -17.49 6.37 6.55
N ALA A 22 -18.61 7.09 6.66
CA ALA A 22 -19.71 6.64 7.50
C ALA A 22 -20.40 5.43 6.86
N GLY A 23 -20.94 4.52 7.67
CA GLY A 23 -21.60 3.33 7.15
C GLY A 23 -22.18 2.45 8.25
N TRP A 24 -22.37 1.17 7.93
CA TRP A 24 -22.95 0.17 8.82
C TRP A 24 -22.26 -1.18 8.64
N VAL A 25 -22.32 -2.00 9.67
CA VAL A 25 -21.76 -3.36 9.67
C VAL A 25 -22.83 -4.33 10.14
N HIS A 26 -23.02 -5.43 9.39
CA HIS A 26 -23.93 -6.52 9.76
C HIS A 26 -23.12 -7.73 10.24
N LEU A 27 -23.37 -8.18 11.47
CA LEU A 27 -22.49 -9.11 12.18
C LEU A 27 -23.26 -10.28 12.79
N LYS A 28 -22.57 -11.42 12.93
CA LYS A 28 -22.97 -12.56 13.75
C LYS A 28 -21.87 -12.87 14.75
N VAL A 29 -22.25 -13.14 16.00
CA VAL A 29 -21.31 -13.44 17.09
C VAL A 29 -21.61 -14.83 17.66
N SER A 30 -20.55 -15.56 18.01
CA SER A 30 -20.60 -16.85 18.71
C SER A 30 -19.40 -16.96 19.65
N LEU A 31 -19.44 -17.94 20.56
CA LEU A 31 -18.41 -18.10 21.59
C LEU A 31 -17.72 -19.46 21.51
N ILE A 32 -16.41 -19.45 21.72
CA ILE A 32 -15.60 -20.65 21.99
C ILE A 32 -15.14 -20.56 23.44
N LYS A 33 -15.73 -21.36 24.32
CA LYS A 33 -15.36 -21.39 25.74
C LYS A 33 -13.90 -21.86 25.87
N ASP A 34 -13.13 -21.11 26.65
CA ASP A 34 -11.68 -21.30 26.87
C ASP A 34 -10.82 -21.23 25.59
N GLY A 35 -11.30 -20.55 24.56
CA GLY A 35 -10.64 -20.49 23.25
C GLY A 35 -9.20 -19.95 23.30
N MET A 36 -8.92 -18.97 24.17
CA MET A 36 -7.57 -18.42 24.30
C MET A 36 -6.56 -19.48 24.76
N ALA A 37 -6.87 -20.23 25.81
CA ALA A 37 -6.00 -21.29 26.32
C ALA A 37 -5.92 -22.46 25.35
N LYS A 38 -7.05 -22.88 24.77
CA LYS A 38 -7.12 -24.02 23.83
C LYS A 38 -6.27 -23.82 22.57
N TYR A 39 -6.20 -22.59 22.06
CA TYR A 39 -5.53 -22.28 20.79
C TYR A 39 -4.30 -21.38 20.94
N GLY A 40 -3.85 -21.10 22.18
CA GLY A 40 -2.67 -20.26 22.42
C GLY A 40 -2.80 -18.82 21.88
N ILE A 41 -4.01 -18.26 21.89
CA ILE A 41 -4.29 -16.96 21.26
C ILE A 41 -3.75 -15.84 22.14
N LYS A 42 -2.81 -15.06 21.58
CA LYS A 42 -2.31 -13.80 22.14
C LYS A 42 -2.88 -12.58 21.42
N ASN A 43 -2.85 -12.59 20.08
CA ASN A 43 -3.39 -11.56 19.21
C ASN A 43 -4.62 -12.13 18.46
N PRO A 44 -5.57 -11.28 18.00
CA PRO A 44 -6.67 -11.75 17.18
C PRO A 44 -6.19 -12.53 15.95
N ILE A 45 -6.95 -13.56 15.57
CA ILE A 45 -6.78 -14.28 14.31
C ILE A 45 -8.09 -14.20 13.54
N PHE A 46 -8.01 -14.15 12.22
CA PHE A 46 -9.18 -14.06 11.36
C PHE A 46 -8.97 -14.87 10.08
N LYS A 47 -10.07 -15.14 9.38
CA LYS A 47 -10.06 -15.70 8.02
C LYS A 47 -10.51 -14.60 7.06
N PRO A 48 -9.85 -14.41 5.91
CA PRO A 48 -10.26 -13.41 4.93
C PRO A 48 -11.63 -13.74 4.34
N SER A 49 -12.26 -12.72 3.75
CA SER A 49 -13.52 -12.87 3.02
C SER A 49 -13.35 -13.79 1.81
N PRO A 50 -14.33 -14.65 1.47
CA PRO A 50 -14.37 -15.34 0.19
C PRO A 50 -14.73 -14.42 -0.98
N ILE A 51 -15.18 -13.18 -0.69
CA ILE A 51 -15.53 -12.15 -1.67
C ILE A 51 -14.54 -11.01 -1.51
N THR A 52 -13.65 -10.84 -2.49
CA THR A 52 -12.67 -9.75 -2.56
C THR A 52 -12.57 -9.26 -4.00
N PRO A 53 -12.16 -8.00 -4.24
CA PRO A 53 -11.67 -7.59 -5.55
C PRO A 53 -10.52 -8.51 -5.97
N LYS A 54 -10.54 -8.99 -7.22
CA LYS A 54 -9.48 -9.84 -7.76
C LYS A 54 -8.70 -9.06 -8.80
N TYR A 55 -7.49 -8.67 -8.45
CA TYR A 55 -6.50 -8.13 -9.37
C TYR A 55 -5.43 -9.21 -9.54
N ASP A 56 -5.24 -9.68 -10.77
CA ASP A 56 -4.30 -10.77 -11.07
C ASP A 56 -2.98 -10.26 -11.68
N ASP A 57 -2.94 -9.00 -12.10
CA ASP A 57 -1.77 -8.36 -12.71
C ASP A 57 -1.27 -7.22 -11.83
N HIS A 58 0.02 -7.27 -11.47
CA HIS A 58 0.66 -6.34 -10.57
C HIS A 58 2.01 -5.89 -11.10
N LEU A 59 2.28 -4.59 -10.97
CA LEU A 59 3.62 -4.05 -11.10
C LEU A 59 4.23 -3.91 -9.70
N ILE A 60 5.37 -4.56 -9.48
CA ILE A 60 5.99 -4.72 -8.15
C ILE A 60 7.24 -3.85 -8.03
N PHE A 61 7.31 -3.07 -6.96
CA PHE A 61 8.41 -2.16 -6.65
C PHE A 61 9.15 -2.64 -5.41
N GLU A 62 10.47 -2.63 -5.46
CA GLU A 62 11.33 -3.08 -4.36
C GLU A 62 11.92 -1.91 -3.59
N GLY A 63 12.26 -2.17 -2.32
CA GLY A 63 13.05 -1.26 -1.50
C GLY A 63 13.88 -2.04 -0.47
N VAL A 64 14.99 -1.42 -0.06
CA VAL A 64 15.97 -1.99 0.88
C VAL A 64 16.21 -1.05 2.06
N SER A 65 16.89 -1.53 3.11
CA SER A 65 17.22 -0.76 4.32
C SER A 65 18.32 0.31 4.11
N VAL A 66 18.24 1.07 3.02
CA VAL A 66 19.08 2.25 2.71
C VAL A 66 18.15 3.42 2.47
N ASP A 67 18.33 4.51 3.21
CA ASP A 67 17.41 5.65 3.13
C ASP A 67 17.71 6.60 1.95
N GLU A 68 16.86 7.62 1.82
CA GLU A 68 16.89 8.64 0.76
C GLU A 68 18.22 9.42 0.70
N TYR A 69 19.00 9.40 1.77
CA TYR A 69 20.31 10.06 1.88
C TYR A 69 21.48 9.08 1.65
N GLY A 70 21.19 7.83 1.30
CA GLY A 70 22.18 6.77 1.11
C GLY A 70 22.72 6.19 2.42
N LYS A 71 22.10 6.47 3.57
CA LYS A 71 22.53 5.91 4.85
C LYS A 71 22.03 4.47 4.99
N GLN A 72 22.95 3.58 5.33
CA GLN A 72 22.67 2.18 5.64
C GLN A 72 21.99 2.05 7.01
N HIS A 73 20.90 1.27 7.05
CA HIS A 73 20.22 0.81 8.27
C HIS A 73 20.35 -0.71 8.44
N TYR A 74 20.04 -1.25 9.61
CA TYR A 74 20.21 -2.68 9.89
C TYR A 74 18.86 -3.40 9.94
N LEU A 75 18.59 -4.22 8.92
CA LEU A 75 17.36 -5.03 8.78
C LEU A 75 16.07 -4.22 9.03
N ASP A 76 16.05 -2.96 8.57
CA ASP A 76 14.94 -2.04 8.77
C ASP A 76 13.92 -2.17 7.63
N VAL A 77 12.81 -2.86 7.92
CA VAL A 77 11.67 -3.04 7.01
C VAL A 77 10.90 -1.75 6.79
N THR A 78 10.92 -0.81 7.75
CA THR A 78 10.23 0.47 7.62
C THR A 78 10.90 1.32 6.54
N VAL A 79 12.23 1.41 6.58
CA VAL A 79 13.02 2.09 5.54
C VAL A 79 12.85 1.37 4.21
N ALA A 80 12.93 0.04 4.19
CA ALA A 80 12.73 -0.74 2.97
C ALA A 80 11.36 -0.49 2.32
N TYR A 81 10.28 -0.50 3.09
CA TYR A 81 8.94 -0.27 2.55
C TYR A 81 8.74 1.17 2.09
N ARG A 82 9.33 2.15 2.80
CA ARG A 82 9.37 3.55 2.35
C ARG A 82 10.03 3.69 0.97
N GLN A 83 11.18 3.04 0.77
CA GLN A 83 11.88 3.07 -0.53
C GLN A 83 11.03 2.43 -1.65
N ALA A 84 10.36 1.30 -1.38
CA ALA A 84 9.45 0.68 -2.34
C ALA A 84 8.32 1.64 -2.75
N CYS A 85 7.73 2.35 -1.79
CA CYS A 85 6.69 3.36 -2.05
C CYS A 85 7.22 4.55 -2.85
N LEU A 86 8.39 5.08 -2.51
CA LEU A 86 9.02 6.20 -3.22
C LEU A 86 9.34 5.83 -4.67
N ASN A 87 9.87 4.62 -4.90
CA ASN A 87 10.12 4.09 -6.24
C ASN A 87 8.84 4.03 -7.08
N ALA A 88 7.75 3.55 -6.49
CA ALA A 88 6.44 3.51 -7.14
C ALA A 88 5.88 4.90 -7.45
N ILE A 89 6.02 5.86 -6.53
CA ILE A 89 5.61 7.26 -6.74
C ILE A 89 6.40 7.88 -7.90
N GLU A 90 7.72 7.71 -7.96
CA GLU A 90 8.54 8.22 -9.05
C GLU A 90 8.19 7.58 -10.40
N TYR A 91 7.77 6.32 -10.40
CA TYR A 91 7.26 5.63 -11.58
C TYR A 91 5.93 6.24 -12.07
N LEU A 92 4.93 6.35 -11.20
CA LEU A 92 3.61 6.91 -11.55
C LEU A 92 3.71 8.36 -12.05
N LYS A 93 4.65 9.15 -11.52
CA LYS A 93 4.93 10.51 -12.02
C LYS A 93 5.33 10.55 -13.50
N LYS A 94 5.88 9.46 -14.06
CA LYS A 94 6.21 9.40 -15.50
C LYS A 94 4.97 9.34 -16.40
N PHE A 95 3.82 8.94 -15.85
CA PHE A 95 2.53 8.88 -16.56
C PHE A 95 1.69 10.16 -16.39
N GLY A 96 2.21 11.15 -15.66
CA GLY A 96 1.58 12.47 -15.50
C GLY A 96 0.93 12.71 -14.14
N TYR A 97 0.91 11.73 -13.23
CA TYR A 97 0.46 11.95 -11.86
C TYR A 97 1.39 12.92 -11.12
N SER A 98 0.83 13.75 -10.24
CA SER A 98 1.63 14.44 -9.24
C SER A 98 2.06 13.50 -8.13
N GLY A 99 3.09 13.89 -7.36
CA GLY A 99 3.54 13.10 -6.20
C GLY A 99 2.42 12.92 -5.17
N ALA A 100 1.59 13.95 -4.95
CA ALA A 100 0.45 13.89 -4.04
C ALA A 100 -0.64 12.92 -4.53
N GLN A 101 -0.94 12.91 -5.83
CA GLN A 101 -1.88 11.95 -6.41
C GLN A 101 -1.36 10.52 -6.30
N ALA A 102 -0.10 10.28 -6.67
CA ALA A 102 0.52 8.96 -6.57
C ALA A 102 0.52 8.45 -5.11
N TYR A 103 0.91 9.30 -4.16
CA TYR A 103 0.88 8.97 -2.74
C TYR A 103 -0.55 8.66 -2.23
N SER A 104 -1.54 9.46 -2.66
CA SER A 104 -2.95 9.21 -2.32
C SER A 104 -3.47 7.89 -2.90
N ILE A 105 -3.09 7.53 -4.14
CA ILE A 105 -3.40 6.23 -4.74
C ILE A 105 -2.85 5.10 -3.88
N LEU A 106 -1.59 5.18 -3.45
CA LEU A 106 -0.99 4.14 -2.62
C LEU A 106 -1.64 3.98 -1.23
N GLY A 107 -2.25 5.04 -0.69
CA GLY A 107 -3.01 4.95 0.56
C GLY A 107 -4.41 4.35 0.42
N THR A 108 -5.00 4.41 -0.78
CA THR A 108 -6.43 4.15 -1.00
C THR A 108 -6.73 2.96 -1.91
N ALA A 109 -5.94 2.76 -2.97
CA ALA A 109 -6.05 1.58 -3.82
C ALA A 109 -5.57 0.33 -3.05
N PRO A 110 -6.08 -0.87 -3.38
CA PRO A 110 -5.72 -2.11 -2.69
C PRO A 110 -4.34 -2.63 -3.13
N VAL A 111 -3.32 -1.81 -2.95
CA VAL A 111 -1.91 -2.15 -3.13
C VAL A 111 -1.47 -3.10 -2.02
N GLN A 112 -0.52 -3.99 -2.32
CA GLN A 112 -0.03 -4.97 -1.34
C GLN A 112 1.39 -4.64 -0.89
N GLY A 113 1.63 -4.71 0.41
CA GLY A 113 2.93 -4.48 1.03
C GLY A 113 3.46 -5.77 1.64
N HIS A 114 4.61 -6.23 1.15
CA HIS A 114 5.17 -7.50 1.56
C HIS A 114 6.53 -7.33 2.23
N ILE A 115 6.66 -7.90 3.43
CA ILE A 115 7.96 -8.17 4.04
C ILE A 115 8.56 -9.36 3.29
N SER A 116 9.36 -9.08 2.26
CA SER A 116 9.79 -10.07 1.27
C SER A 116 11.04 -10.83 1.70
N GLY A 117 11.96 -10.15 2.41
CA GLY A 117 13.15 -10.75 3.01
C GLY A 117 13.64 -9.97 4.22
N VAL A 118 14.06 -10.66 5.29
CA VAL A 118 14.45 -10.03 6.57
C VAL A 118 15.71 -10.64 7.19
N VAL A 119 16.49 -11.35 6.39
CA VAL A 119 17.63 -12.14 6.89
C VAL A 119 18.95 -11.77 6.22
N ASP A 120 18.91 -11.09 5.08
CA ASP A 120 20.08 -10.78 4.26
C ASP A 120 20.79 -9.52 4.75
N ILE A 121 21.57 -9.68 5.82
CA ILE A 121 22.31 -8.58 6.44
C ILE A 121 23.18 -7.83 5.40
N PRO A 122 23.12 -6.49 5.36
CA PRO A 122 22.43 -5.60 6.30
C PRO A 122 20.99 -5.25 5.93
N ASN A 123 20.48 -5.67 4.78
CA ASN A 123 19.24 -5.15 4.20
C ASN A 123 18.04 -6.07 4.42
N ALA A 124 16.96 -5.51 4.97
CA ALA A 124 15.65 -6.07 4.72
C ALA A 124 15.23 -5.72 3.28
N CYS A 125 14.36 -6.54 2.70
CA CYS A 125 13.69 -6.33 1.43
C CYS A 125 12.18 -6.24 1.66
N ALA A 126 11.59 -5.14 1.22
CA ALA A 126 10.14 -4.96 1.19
C ALA A 126 9.69 -4.69 -0.25
N THR A 127 8.50 -5.16 -0.61
CA THR A 127 7.92 -4.92 -1.93
C THR A 127 6.54 -4.28 -1.82
N LEU A 128 6.23 -3.42 -2.80
CA LEU A 128 4.93 -2.77 -2.98
C LEU A 128 4.34 -3.20 -4.32
N TRP A 129 3.14 -3.75 -4.31
CA TRP A 129 2.49 -4.33 -5.48
C TRP A 129 1.34 -3.41 -5.89
N ILE A 130 1.45 -2.79 -7.06
CA ILE A 130 0.38 -1.99 -7.64
C ILE A 130 -0.45 -2.85 -8.57
N PRO A 131 -1.76 -3.06 -8.32
CA PRO A 131 -2.63 -3.73 -9.26
C PRO A 131 -2.81 -2.85 -10.51
N THR A 132 -2.33 -3.29 -11.67
CA THR A 132 -2.36 -2.50 -12.92
C THR A 132 -3.80 -2.29 -13.43
N GLY A 133 -4.71 -3.21 -13.09
CA GLY A 133 -6.12 -3.16 -13.49
C GLY A 133 -6.96 -2.04 -12.86
N ILE A 134 -6.37 -1.17 -12.01
CA ILE A 134 -7.06 0.02 -11.49
C ILE A 134 -6.94 1.24 -12.42
N PHE A 135 -6.10 1.17 -13.46
CA PHE A 135 -5.86 2.25 -14.40
C PHE A 135 -6.61 2.01 -15.72
N ASP A 136 -7.15 3.09 -16.31
CA ASP A 136 -7.81 3.04 -17.62
C ASP A 136 -6.81 3.00 -18.81
N PHE A 137 -5.52 3.09 -18.52
CA PHE A 137 -4.43 3.02 -19.51
C PHE A 137 -3.32 2.11 -19.01
N ASP A 138 -2.54 1.57 -19.95
CA ASP A 138 -1.45 0.65 -19.65
C ASP A 138 -0.29 1.40 -18.98
N ILE A 139 0.07 0.94 -17.78
CA ILE A 139 1.22 1.44 -17.01
C ILE A 139 2.41 0.48 -17.07
N ASN A 140 2.36 -0.58 -17.86
CA ASN A 140 3.48 -1.53 -17.95
C ASN A 140 4.69 -0.93 -18.68
N PRO A 141 5.93 -1.32 -18.29
CA PRO A 141 7.11 -0.95 -19.04
C PRO A 141 7.05 -1.47 -20.49
N SER A 142 7.44 -0.62 -21.45
CA SER A 142 7.56 -0.99 -22.86
C SER A 142 8.79 -0.33 -23.49
N GLU A 143 9.21 -0.82 -24.68
CA GLU A 143 10.34 -0.25 -25.43
C GLU A 143 10.12 1.24 -25.79
N ALA A 144 8.87 1.66 -25.95
CA ALA A 144 8.52 3.05 -26.27
C ALA A 144 8.68 4.01 -25.09
N GLY A 145 8.84 3.49 -23.86
CA GLY A 145 8.81 4.28 -22.64
C GLY A 145 7.40 4.76 -22.25
N PRO A 146 7.28 5.51 -21.14
CA PRO A 146 5.99 5.96 -20.61
C PRO A 146 5.40 7.10 -21.44
N THR A 147 4.08 7.07 -21.62
CA THR A 147 3.30 8.19 -22.17
C THR A 147 2.69 8.98 -21.02
N LYS A 148 2.74 10.32 -21.09
CA LYS A 148 2.01 11.18 -20.14
C LYS A 148 0.54 11.24 -20.53
N PHE A 149 -0.33 10.66 -19.69
CA PHE A 149 -1.77 10.63 -19.93
C PHE A 149 -2.52 11.75 -19.20
N LEU A 150 -1.91 12.33 -18.16
CA LEU A 150 -2.50 13.41 -17.38
C LEU A 150 -1.83 14.75 -17.71
N ASP A 151 -2.66 15.78 -17.92
CA ASP A 151 -2.22 17.14 -18.26
C ASP A 151 -1.87 18.00 -17.03
N GLY A 152 -2.16 17.50 -15.84
CA GLY A 152 -1.89 18.18 -14.57
C GLY A 152 -2.89 19.26 -14.18
N SER A 153 -3.99 19.44 -14.93
CA SER A 153 -5.01 20.46 -14.66
C SER A 153 -5.76 20.27 -13.34
N ILE A 154 -5.86 19.03 -12.85
CA ILE A 154 -6.50 18.67 -11.57
C ILE A 154 -5.42 18.18 -10.61
N GLN A 155 -5.42 18.70 -9.38
CA GLN A 155 -4.45 18.36 -8.33
C GLN A 155 -5.14 18.07 -7.00
N MET A 156 -4.42 17.37 -6.11
CA MET A 156 -4.85 17.22 -4.71
C MET A 156 -4.85 18.60 -4.03
N PRO A 157 -5.90 18.94 -3.24
CA PRO A 157 -5.89 20.17 -2.45
C PRO A 157 -4.72 20.20 -1.47
N LEU A 158 -4.06 21.36 -1.35
CA LEU A 158 -2.98 21.60 -0.40
C LEU A 158 -3.34 22.81 0.47
N SER A 159 -3.15 22.67 1.78
CA SER A 159 -3.26 23.78 2.74
C SER A 159 -1.86 24.15 3.20
N PRO A 160 -1.41 25.41 3.03
CA PRO A 160 -0.16 25.87 3.62
C PRO A 160 -0.19 25.76 5.15
N ASP A 161 0.99 25.55 5.75
CA ASP A 161 1.18 25.69 7.19
C ASP A 161 1.02 27.15 7.63
N LEU A 162 0.75 27.35 8.92
CA LEU A 162 0.60 28.68 9.57
C LEU A 162 1.95 29.38 9.79
#